data_AF-A0A927RT89-F1
#
_entry.id   AF-A0A927RT89-F1
#
_cell.length_a   1.000
_cell.length_b   1.000
_cell.length_c   1.000
_cell.angle_alpha   90.00
_cell.angle_beta   90.00
_cell.angle_gamma   90.00
#
_symmetry.space_group_name_H-M   'P 1'
#
loop_
_entity.id
_entity.type
_entity.pdbx_description
1 polymer ?
#
loop_
_entity_poly.entity_id
_entity_poly.type
_entity_poly.pdbx_seq_one_letter_code
_entity_poly.pdbx_strand_id
1 'polypeptide(L)'
;MQILYHRKLKALWGKVGFIVHLSQMVEYNLANILSADELLREFEEPHFAPLIEYNKLAQKSNELYHKLSGIPLGGILKQAKKVKFFNEDGIELLEKACKKRNYVVHHLFRDDLEPKHLENDPQFYFDELENTIETLHEINEVLTKIFERQKQEFKLIES
;
A
#
# COMPACT_ATOMS: atom_id res chain seq x y z
N MET A 1 -26.52 26.70 10.53
CA MET A 1 -26.56 25.74 9.40
C MET A 1 -25.24 25.73 8.62
N GLN A 2 -24.75 26.87 8.11
CA GLN A 2 -23.47 26.96 7.38
C GLN A 2 -22.22 26.47 8.15
N ILE A 3 -22.14 26.71 9.46
CA ILE A 3 -20.99 26.28 10.30
C ILE A 3 -20.89 24.75 10.35
N LEU A 4 -22.03 24.06 10.50
CA LEU A 4 -22.06 22.59 10.56
C LEU A 4 -21.67 21.98 9.21
N TYR A 5 -22.17 22.54 8.11
CA TYR A 5 -21.79 22.15 6.75
C TYR A 5 -20.28 22.28 6.53
N HIS A 6 -19.69 23.44 6.83
CA HIS A 6 -18.24 23.65 6.67
C HIS A 6 -17.41 22.68 7.51
N ARG A 7 -17.86 22.33 8.72
CA ARG A 7 -17.20 21.31 9.56
C ARG A 7 -17.24 19.93 8.91
N LYS A 8 -18.40 19.52 8.39
CA LYS A 8 -18.56 18.22 7.70
C LYS A 8 -17.73 18.15 6.43
N LEU A 9 -17.73 19.22 5.63
CA LEU A 9 -16.91 19.31 4.43
C LEU A 9 -15.41 19.25 4.76
N LYS A 10 -14.95 19.97 5.79
CA LYS A 10 -13.56 19.88 6.25
C LYS A 10 -13.20 18.47 6.74
N ALA A 11 -14.12 17.79 7.43
CA ALA A 11 -13.91 16.41 7.87
C ALA A 11 -13.80 15.44 6.67
N LEU A 12 -14.63 15.61 5.64
CA LEU A 12 -14.54 14.88 4.39
C LEU A 12 -13.15 15.05 3.76
N TRP A 13 -12.69 16.29 3.60
CA TRP A 13 -11.36 16.57 3.05
C TRP A 13 -10.23 15.96 3.88
N GLY A 14 -10.37 16.01 5.20
CA GLY A 14 -9.43 15.35 6.13
C GLY A 14 -9.36 13.85 5.89
N LYS A 15 -10.51 13.18 5.73
CA LYS A 15 -10.57 11.73 5.44
C LYS A 15 -9.95 11.39 4.09
N VAL A 16 -10.26 12.16 3.04
CA VAL A 16 -9.64 11.98 1.71
C VAL A 16 -8.12 12.12 1.79
N GLY A 17 -7.62 13.16 2.47
CA GLY A 17 -6.18 13.35 2.70
C GLY A 17 -5.55 12.18 3.47
N PHE A 18 -6.24 11.67 4.49
CA PHE A 18 -5.77 10.52 5.27
C PHE A 18 -5.74 9.22 4.45
N ILE A 19 -6.73 8.99 3.57
CA ILE A 19 -6.73 7.87 2.62
C ILE A 19 -5.52 7.93 1.70
N VAL A 20 -5.20 9.11 1.15
CA VAL A 20 -4.00 9.29 0.31
C VAL A 20 -2.74 8.95 1.10
N HIS A 21 -2.62 9.43 2.34
CA HIS A 21 -1.48 9.13 3.19
C HIS A 21 -1.33 7.63 3.49
N LEU A 22 -2.40 6.96 3.90
CA LEU A 22 -2.39 5.51 4.13
C LEU A 22 -2.02 4.73 2.87
N SER A 23 -2.48 5.18 1.71
CA SER A 23 -2.15 4.57 0.42
C SER A 23 -0.65 4.65 0.12
N GLN A 24 -0.01 5.78 0.42
CA GLN A 24 1.43 5.93 0.29
C GLN A 24 2.20 5.01 1.24
N MET A 25 1.69 4.80 2.47
CA MET A 25 2.28 3.84 3.40
C MET A 25 2.20 2.40 2.88
N VAL A 26 1.05 2.02 2.30
CA VAL A 26 0.87 0.70 1.67
C VAL A 26 1.85 0.53 0.50
N GLU A 27 1.97 1.54 -0.37
CA GLU A 27 2.92 1.56 -1.49
C GLU A 27 4.37 1.40 -1.02
N TYR A 28 4.77 2.16 0.01
CA TYR A 28 6.09 2.08 0.64
C TYR A 28 6.37 0.69 1.21
N ASN A 29 5.43 0.13 1.98
CA ASN A 29 5.58 -1.18 2.60
C ASN A 29 5.69 -2.28 1.55
N LEU A 30 4.87 -2.24 0.49
CA LEU A 30 4.98 -3.18 -0.62
C LEU A 30 6.32 -3.08 -1.34
N ALA A 31 6.81 -1.86 -1.60
CA ALA A 31 8.11 -1.67 -2.24
C ALA A 31 9.25 -2.29 -1.41
N ASN A 32 9.23 -2.11 -0.09
CA ASN A 32 10.19 -2.73 0.81
C ASN A 32 10.10 -4.26 0.79
N ILE A 33 8.89 -4.82 0.91
CA ILE A 33 8.66 -6.26 0.93
C ILE A 33 9.15 -6.92 -0.36
N LEU A 34 8.87 -6.30 -1.50
CA LEU A 34 9.27 -6.81 -2.82
C LEU A 34 10.78 -6.74 -3.03
N SER A 35 11.41 -5.66 -2.56
CA SER A 35 12.85 -5.49 -2.68
C SER A 35 13.62 -6.44 -1.76
N ALA A 36 13.07 -6.70 -0.57
CA ALA A 36 13.58 -7.70 0.36
C ALA A 36 13.42 -9.14 -0.16
N ASP A 37 12.29 -9.47 -0.80
CA ASP A 37 12.08 -10.78 -1.45
C ASP A 37 13.14 -11.06 -2.53
N GLU A 38 13.50 -10.05 -3.32
CA GLU A 38 14.56 -10.17 -4.34
C GLU A 38 15.92 -10.57 -3.74
N LEU A 39 16.25 -10.07 -2.55
CA LEU A 39 17.47 -10.47 -1.84
C LEU A 39 17.38 -11.89 -1.30
N LEU A 40 16.25 -12.23 -0.66
CA LEU A 40 16.07 -13.52 0.00
C LEU A 40 16.07 -14.68 -1.00
N ARG A 41 15.50 -14.51 -2.20
CA ARG A 41 15.49 -15.56 -3.24
C ARG A 41 16.89 -16.06 -3.61
N GLU A 42 17.86 -15.16 -3.69
CA GLU A 42 19.21 -15.46 -4.12
C GLU A 42 20.01 -16.18 -3.02
N PHE A 43 19.56 -16.10 -1.77
CA PHE A 43 20.11 -16.84 -0.63
C PHE A 43 19.47 -18.23 -0.44
N GLU A 44 18.31 -18.48 -1.05
CA GLU A 44 17.70 -19.81 -1.09
C GLU A 44 18.31 -20.71 -2.16
N GLU A 45 19.09 -20.16 -3.09
CA GLU A 45 19.85 -20.95 -4.06
C GLU A 45 21.09 -21.60 -3.39
N PRO A 46 21.36 -22.90 -3.62
CA PRO A 46 22.34 -23.70 -2.88
C PRO A 46 23.82 -23.31 -3.09
N HIS A 47 24.10 -22.16 -3.69
CA HIS A 47 25.44 -21.66 -3.97
C HIS A 47 25.61 -20.22 -3.47
N PHE A 48 25.68 -20.05 -2.16
CA PHE A 48 26.08 -18.77 -1.57
C PHE A 48 27.51 -18.42 -2.04
N ALA A 49 27.69 -17.42 -2.90
CA ALA A 49 27.51 -16.07 -2.40
C ALA A 49 28.72 -15.27 -1.83
N PRO A 50 30.01 -15.32 -2.25
CA PRO A 50 31.08 -14.54 -1.61
C PRO A 50 30.71 -13.05 -1.45
N LEU A 51 31.21 -12.35 -0.41
CA LEU A 51 30.84 -10.98 0.01
C LEU A 51 30.65 -9.93 -1.12
N ILE A 52 31.36 -10.08 -2.25
CA ILE A 52 31.23 -9.23 -3.44
C ILE A 52 29.86 -9.42 -4.14
N GLU A 53 29.34 -10.64 -4.15
CA GLU A 53 28.01 -10.97 -4.67
C GLU A 53 26.91 -10.45 -3.74
N TYR A 54 27.09 -10.49 -2.41
CA TYR A 54 26.17 -9.82 -1.46
C TYR A 54 25.99 -8.33 -1.76
N ASN A 55 27.10 -7.58 -1.94
CA ASN A 55 27.02 -6.14 -2.23
C ASN A 55 26.30 -5.84 -3.55
N LYS A 56 26.48 -6.70 -4.58
CA LYS A 56 25.75 -6.57 -5.84
C LYS A 56 24.26 -6.86 -5.68
N LEU A 57 23.91 -7.87 -4.88
CA LEU A 57 22.52 -8.19 -4.56
C LEU A 57 21.85 -7.05 -3.78
N ALA A 58 22.52 -6.51 -2.76
CA ALA A 58 22.07 -5.34 -2.00
C ALA A 58 21.83 -4.12 -2.91
N GLN A 59 22.73 -3.88 -3.87
CA GLN A 59 22.54 -2.82 -4.86
C GLN A 59 21.31 -3.07 -5.76
N LYS A 60 21.15 -4.28 -6.30
CA LYS A 60 20.01 -4.67 -7.14
C LYS A 60 18.67 -4.51 -6.41
N SER A 61 18.63 -4.88 -5.14
CA SER A 61 17.45 -4.68 -4.28
C SER A 61 17.14 -3.21 -4.04
N ASN A 62 18.15 -2.38 -3.76
CA ASN A 62 17.95 -0.96 -3.59
C ASN A 62 17.48 -0.27 -4.89
N GLU A 63 18.02 -0.68 -6.04
CA GLU A 63 17.55 -0.22 -7.35
C GLU A 63 16.08 -0.63 -7.60
N LEU A 64 15.70 -1.85 -7.22
CA LEU A 64 14.32 -2.31 -7.30
C LEU A 64 13.40 -1.48 -6.39
N TYR A 65 13.81 -1.19 -5.16
CA TYR A 65 13.07 -0.33 -4.24
C TYR A 65 12.83 1.05 -4.86
N HIS A 66 13.88 1.70 -5.36
CA HIS A 66 13.75 3.01 -6.00
C HIS A 66 12.80 2.98 -7.19
N LYS A 67 12.89 1.94 -8.03
CA LYS A 67 11.96 1.76 -9.15
C LYS A 67 10.51 1.59 -8.67
N LEU A 68 10.26 0.75 -7.66
CA LEU A 68 8.92 0.48 -7.14
C LEU A 68 8.32 1.68 -6.39
N SER A 69 9.14 2.45 -5.67
CA SER A 69 8.71 3.63 -4.91
C SER A 69 8.12 4.74 -5.80
N GLY A 70 8.45 4.75 -7.10
CA GLY A 70 7.88 5.67 -8.08
C GLY A 70 6.61 5.16 -8.76
N ILE A 71 6.14 3.95 -8.44
CA ILE A 71 5.00 3.31 -9.11
C ILE A 71 3.75 3.44 -8.22
N PRO A 72 2.58 3.81 -8.77
CA PRO A 72 1.33 3.81 -8.02
C PRO A 72 0.94 2.40 -7.54
N LEU A 73 0.14 2.31 -6.46
CA LEU A 73 -0.33 1.06 -5.85
C LEU A 73 -0.80 0.00 -6.86
N GLY A 74 -1.59 0.39 -7.86
CA GLY A 74 -2.09 -0.54 -8.88
C GLY A 74 -0.98 -1.17 -9.74
N GLY A 75 0.13 -0.48 -9.92
CA GLY A 75 1.33 -1.02 -10.59
C GLY A 75 2.14 -1.94 -9.67
N ILE A 76 2.33 -1.55 -8.41
CA ILE A 76 3.05 -2.37 -7.41
C ILE A 76 2.32 -3.68 -7.14
N LEU A 77 0.98 -3.66 -7.11
CA LEU A 77 0.14 -4.84 -6.89
C LEU A 77 0.42 -5.98 -7.89
N LYS A 78 0.70 -5.64 -9.16
CA LYS A 78 1.04 -6.65 -10.18
C LYS A 78 2.33 -7.42 -9.85
N GLN A 79 3.23 -6.80 -9.10
CA GLN A 79 4.47 -7.42 -8.63
C GLN A 79 4.23 -8.22 -7.35
N ALA A 80 3.40 -7.72 -6.44
CA ALA A 80 2.99 -8.42 -5.22
C ALA A 80 2.40 -9.81 -5.49
N LYS A 81 1.64 -9.98 -6.58
CA LYS A 81 1.09 -11.28 -6.99
C LYS A 81 2.13 -12.34 -7.38
N LYS A 82 3.39 -11.96 -7.57
CA LYS A 82 4.46 -12.86 -8.02
C LYS A 82 5.39 -13.31 -6.90
N VAL A 83 5.13 -12.90 -5.66
CA VAL A 83 5.99 -13.20 -4.50
C VAL A 83 5.26 -14.10 -3.51
N LYS A 84 6.01 -15.00 -2.87
CA LYS A 84 5.48 -16.09 -2.02
C LYS A 84 4.87 -15.62 -0.69
N PHE A 85 5.15 -14.37 -0.29
CA PHE A 85 4.77 -13.85 1.02
C PHE A 85 3.30 -13.44 1.15
N PHE A 86 2.60 -13.29 0.03
CA PHE A 86 1.16 -13.00 0.03
C PHE A 86 0.37 -14.29 -0.19
N ASN A 87 -0.56 -14.59 0.70
CA ASN A 87 -1.61 -15.56 0.45
C ASN A 87 -2.74 -14.94 -0.38
N GLU A 88 -3.69 -15.76 -0.83
CA GLU A 88 -4.84 -15.32 -1.63
C GLU A 88 -5.62 -14.20 -0.93
N ASP A 89 -5.95 -14.37 0.36
CA ASP A 89 -6.66 -13.36 1.17
C ASP A 89 -5.93 -12.00 1.19
N GLY A 90 -4.61 -12.00 1.34
CA GLY A 90 -3.80 -10.79 1.35
C GLY A 90 -3.79 -10.07 -0.01
N ILE A 91 -3.77 -10.83 -1.11
CA ILE A 91 -3.89 -10.28 -2.47
C ILE A 91 -5.28 -9.70 -2.70
N GLU A 92 -6.35 -10.40 -2.30
CA GLU A 92 -7.72 -9.90 -2.41
C GLU A 92 -7.92 -8.59 -1.62
N LEU A 93 -7.36 -8.53 -0.42
CA LEU A 93 -7.43 -7.33 0.41
C LEU A 93 -6.68 -6.15 -0.22
N LEU A 94 -5.50 -6.39 -0.82
CA LEU A 94 -4.76 -5.38 -1.58
C LEU A 94 -5.54 -4.87 -2.80
N GLU A 95 -6.19 -5.78 -3.54
CA GLU A 95 -7.04 -5.41 -4.67
C GLU A 95 -8.22 -4.56 -4.24
N LYS A 96 -8.90 -4.96 -3.15
CA LYS A 96 -10.00 -4.21 -2.55
C LYS A 96 -9.53 -2.82 -2.12
N ALA A 97 -8.41 -2.72 -1.42
CA ALA A 97 -7.81 -1.45 -1.00
C ALA A 97 -7.49 -0.55 -2.20
N CYS A 98 -6.85 -1.12 -3.25
CA CYS A 98 -6.54 -0.38 -4.47
C CYS A 98 -7.79 0.14 -5.17
N LYS A 99 -8.85 -0.67 -5.28
CA LYS A 99 -10.11 -0.29 -5.92
C LYS A 99 -10.80 0.85 -5.15
N LYS A 100 -10.91 0.73 -3.82
CA LYS A 100 -11.51 1.75 -2.95
C LYS A 100 -10.75 3.06 -3.00
N ARG A 101 -9.43 3.01 -2.86
CA ARG A 101 -8.58 4.19 -3.04
C ARG A 101 -8.80 4.86 -4.39
N ASN A 102 -8.81 4.08 -5.48
CA ASN A 102 -8.97 4.64 -6.82
C ASN A 102 -10.33 5.32 -6.99
N TYR A 103 -11.39 4.75 -6.40
CA TYR A 103 -12.69 5.42 -6.37
C TYR A 103 -12.59 6.77 -5.66
N VAL A 104 -12.08 6.82 -4.43
CA VAL A 104 -11.99 8.06 -3.65
C VAL A 104 -11.14 9.12 -4.34
N VAL A 105 -10.01 8.74 -4.94
CA VAL A 105 -9.04 9.68 -5.52
C VAL A 105 -9.43 10.13 -6.93
N HIS A 106 -10.04 9.26 -7.74
CA HIS A 106 -10.24 9.51 -9.18
C HIS A 106 -11.70 9.60 -9.62
N HIS A 107 -12.65 9.09 -8.82
CA HIS A 107 -14.04 8.96 -9.24
C HIS A 107 -15.01 9.74 -8.36
N LEU A 108 -14.83 9.73 -7.04
CA LEU A 108 -15.76 10.37 -6.09
C LEU A 108 -16.17 11.78 -6.51
N PHE A 109 -15.22 12.67 -6.79
CA PHE A 109 -15.52 14.06 -7.16
C PHE A 109 -16.16 14.22 -8.53
N ARG A 110 -15.81 13.34 -9.48
CA ARG A 110 -16.37 13.36 -10.83
C ARG A 110 -17.80 12.84 -10.81
N ASP A 111 -18.03 11.77 -10.07
CA ASP A 111 -19.33 11.13 -9.96
C ASP A 111 -20.29 11.98 -9.12
N ASP A 112 -19.78 12.90 -8.29
CA ASP A 112 -20.60 13.87 -7.52
C ASP A 112 -21.06 15.10 -8.34
N LEU A 113 -20.59 15.31 -9.57
CA LEU A 113 -20.91 16.51 -10.35
C LEU A 113 -22.42 16.70 -10.60
N GLU A 114 -23.14 15.59 -10.79
CA GLU A 114 -24.59 15.58 -10.99
C GLU A 114 -25.38 15.58 -9.67
N PRO A 115 -25.14 14.66 -8.71
CA PRO A 115 -25.94 14.58 -7.49
C PRO A 115 -25.61 15.67 -6.46
N LYS A 116 -24.42 16.28 -6.52
CA LYS A 116 -23.99 17.42 -5.69
C LYS A 116 -24.09 17.16 -4.18
N HIS A 117 -23.79 15.95 -3.73
CA HIS A 117 -23.74 15.63 -2.31
C HIS A 117 -22.63 16.41 -1.60
N LEU A 118 -21.50 16.75 -2.23
CA LEU A 118 -20.48 17.59 -1.60
C LEU A 118 -20.99 19.02 -1.30
N GLU A 119 -21.88 19.55 -2.13
CA GLU A 119 -22.49 20.86 -1.94
C GLU A 119 -23.61 20.83 -0.89
N ASN A 120 -24.37 19.74 -0.82
CA ASN A 120 -25.64 19.69 -0.08
C ASN A 120 -25.59 18.82 1.17
N ASP A 121 -24.89 17.69 1.12
CA ASP A 121 -24.74 16.75 2.24
C ASP A 121 -23.40 15.95 2.19
N PRO A 122 -22.28 16.55 2.65
CA PRO A 122 -20.99 15.87 2.65
C PRO A 122 -20.96 14.57 3.48
N GLN A 123 -21.91 14.38 4.40
CA GLN A 123 -21.97 13.19 5.25
C GLN A 123 -22.30 11.94 4.44
N PHE A 124 -22.95 12.08 3.29
CA PHE A 124 -23.25 10.99 2.37
C PHE A 124 -22.03 10.09 2.07
N TYR A 125 -20.83 10.67 2.01
CA TYR A 125 -19.59 9.95 1.70
C TYR A 125 -18.85 9.37 2.91
N PHE A 126 -19.30 9.64 4.15
CA PHE A 126 -18.50 9.30 5.33
C PHE A 126 -18.29 7.80 5.47
N ASP A 127 -19.34 7.00 5.26
CA ASP A 127 -19.27 5.55 5.38
C ASP A 127 -18.29 4.94 4.36
N GLU A 128 -18.32 5.42 3.10
CA GLU A 128 -17.39 4.93 2.07
C GLU A 128 -15.93 5.32 2.37
N LEU A 129 -15.72 6.55 2.87
CA LEU A 129 -14.38 7.02 3.25
C LEU A 129 -13.86 6.26 4.47
N GLU A 130 -14.70 6.04 5.49
CA GLU A 130 -14.33 5.29 6.69
C GLU A 130 -14.04 3.83 6.36
N ASN A 131 -14.86 3.19 5.55
CA ASN A 131 -14.60 1.83 5.10
C ASN A 131 -13.32 1.71 4.26
N THR A 132 -13.00 2.74 3.48
CA THR A 132 -11.72 2.81 2.74
C THR A 132 -10.54 2.94 3.70
N ILE A 133 -10.66 3.78 4.74
CA ILE A 133 -9.64 3.95 5.78
C ILE A 133 -9.41 2.63 6.52
N GLU A 134 -10.47 1.95 6.95
CA GLU A 134 -10.39 0.65 7.62
C GLU A 134 -9.69 -0.40 6.75
N THR A 135 -10.09 -0.51 5.48
CA THR A 135 -9.47 -1.45 4.54
C THR A 135 -7.97 -1.16 4.36
N LEU A 136 -7.58 0.11 4.27
CA LEU A 136 -6.18 0.52 4.15
C LEU A 136 -5.37 0.29 5.44
N HIS A 137 -6.02 0.40 6.61
CA HIS A 137 -5.41 0.07 7.90
C HIS A 137 -5.15 -1.43 8.02
N GLU A 138 -6.16 -2.25 7.73
CA GLU A 138 -6.09 -3.71 7.80
C GLU A 138 -4.96 -4.24 6.92
N ILE A 139 -4.82 -3.73 5.70
CA ILE A 139 -3.73 -4.17 4.83
C ILE A 139 -2.35 -3.71 5.33
N ASN A 140 -2.25 -2.52 5.92
CA ASN A 140 -0.97 -2.07 6.52
C ASN A 140 -0.53 -2.99 7.67
N GLU A 141 -1.45 -3.53 8.46
CA GLU A 141 -1.12 -4.51 9.50
C GLU A 141 -0.61 -5.82 8.89
N VAL A 142 -1.25 -6.31 7.83
CA VAL A 142 -0.81 -7.50 7.09
C VAL A 142 0.61 -7.29 6.52
N LEU A 143 0.86 -6.15 5.89
CA LEU A 143 2.17 -5.81 5.34
C LEU A 143 3.25 -5.70 6.42
N THR A 144 2.91 -5.12 7.57
CA THR A 144 3.84 -5.03 8.71
C THR A 144 4.25 -6.42 9.20
N LYS A 145 3.30 -7.35 9.32
CA LYS A 145 3.57 -8.75 9.70
C LYS A 145 4.46 -9.46 8.67
N ILE A 146 4.25 -9.23 7.37
CA ILE A 146 5.11 -9.78 6.32
C ILE A 146 6.54 -9.24 6.47
N PHE A 147 6.68 -7.93 6.68
CA PHE A 147 7.98 -7.30 6.84
C PHE A 147 8.72 -7.78 8.10
N GLU A 148 8.01 -8.01 9.20
CA GLU A 148 8.57 -8.61 10.42
C GLU A 148 9.11 -10.03 10.18
N ARG A 149 8.37 -10.86 9.42
CA ARG A 149 8.83 -12.21 9.03
C ARG A 149 10.08 -12.16 8.16
N GLN A 150 10.11 -11.28 7.15
CA GLN A 150 11.29 -11.11 6.31
C GLN A 150 12.52 -10.68 7.13
N LYS A 151 12.36 -9.76 8.09
CA LYS A 151 13.45 -9.37 9.00
C LYS A 151 13.99 -10.54 9.83
N GLN A 152 13.13 -11.48 10.23
CA GLN A 152 13.57 -12.67 10.96
C GLN A 152 14.37 -13.61 10.04
N GLU A 153 13.92 -13.83 8.80
CA GLU A 153 14.64 -14.63 7.79
C GLU A 153 16.03 -14.05 7.51
N PHE A 154 16.16 -12.73 7.35
CA PHE A 154 17.47 -12.08 7.19
C PHE A 154 18.42 -12.30 8.37
N LYS A 155 17.93 -12.19 9.60
CA LYS A 155 18.77 -12.39 10.80
C LYS A 155 19.33 -13.80 10.90
N LEU A 156 18.59 -14.81 10.41
CA LEU A 156 19.05 -16.20 10.36
C LEU A 156 20.13 -16.42 9.31
N ILE A 157 20.19 -15.57 8.28
CA ILE A 157 21.23 -15.63 7.23
C ILE A 157 22.53 -14.98 7.72
N GLU A 158 22.45 -13.95 8.57
CA GLU A 158 23.63 -13.25 9.12
C GLU A 158 24.26 -13.92 10.36
N SER A 159 23.60 -14.92 10.95
CA SER A 159 24.03 -15.64 12.17
C SER A 159 24.79 -16.93 11.86
#